data_AF-A0A5C7TMQ9-F1
#
_entry.id   AF-A0A5C7TMQ9-F1
#
_cell.length_a   1.000
_cell.length_b   1.000
_cell.length_c   1.000
_cell.angle_alpha   90.00
_cell.angle_beta   90.00
_cell.angle_gamma   90.00
#
_symmetry.space_group_name_H-M   'P 1'
#
loop_
_entity.id
_entity.type
_entity.pdbx_description
1 polymer ?
#
loop_
_entity_poly.entity_id
_entity_poly.type
_entity_poly.pdbx_seq_one_letter_code
_entity_poly.pdbx_strand_id
1 'polypeptide(L)'
;MTTLPSSQKLLRVFATTEHFGVVADTPYGCGYRLQDLSVAVSFFGHHVYFIAGDAVLVLSETGAVRPERPQAADNQYLLELIDQLDRRYNA
;
A
#
# COMPACT_ATOMS: atom_id res chain seq x y z
N MET A 1 -1.25 19.86 2.90
CA MET A 1 -0.11 18.91 2.89
C MET A 1 -0.67 17.56 3.27
N THR A 2 -0.62 16.58 2.38
CA THR A 2 -1.14 15.24 2.65
C THR A 2 -0.10 14.50 3.48
N THR A 3 -0.47 14.14 4.71
CA THR A 3 0.45 13.45 5.64
C THR A 3 0.57 11.99 5.25
N LEU A 4 1.79 11.45 5.27
CA LEU A 4 1.99 10.03 5.00
C LEU A 4 1.34 9.17 6.11
N PRO A 5 0.77 8.00 5.77
CA PRO A 5 0.22 7.05 6.73
C PRO A 5 1.28 6.58 7.73
N SER A 6 0.86 6.26 8.96
CA SER A 6 1.75 5.57 9.90
C SER A 6 2.04 4.14 9.42
N SER A 7 3.20 3.59 9.80
CA SER A 7 3.56 2.19 9.52
C SER A 7 2.52 1.22 10.05
N GLN A 8 1.97 1.46 11.25
CA GLN A 8 0.90 0.65 11.84
C GLN A 8 -0.37 0.66 10.99
N LYS A 9 -0.78 1.81 10.44
CA LYS A 9 -1.93 1.88 9.52
C LYS A 9 -1.65 1.03 8.27
N LEU A 10 -0.48 1.18 7.67
CA LEU A 10 -0.10 0.42 6.48
C LEU A 10 -0.08 -1.09 6.72
N LEU A 11 0.44 -1.55 7.86
CA LEU A 11 0.45 -2.97 8.22
C LEU A 11 -0.97 -3.54 8.40
N ARG A 12 -1.89 -2.76 9.00
CA ARG A 12 -3.30 -3.18 9.09
C ARG A 12 -3.93 -3.28 7.71
N VAL A 13 -3.72 -2.28 6.84
CA VAL A 13 -4.22 -2.29 5.46
C VAL A 13 -3.63 -3.44 4.65
N PHE A 14 -2.34 -3.76 4.82
CA PHE A 14 -1.72 -4.95 4.24
C PHE A 14 -2.46 -6.22 4.68
N ALA A 15 -2.62 -6.43 5.99
CA ALA A 15 -3.32 -7.60 6.52
C ALA A 15 -4.77 -7.70 6.03
N THR A 16 -5.48 -6.56 5.95
CA THR A 16 -6.83 -6.49 5.36
C THR A 16 -6.82 -6.91 3.89
N THR A 17 -5.85 -6.41 3.11
CA THR A 17 -5.76 -6.70 1.67
C THR A 17 -5.36 -8.14 1.41
N GLU A 18 -4.50 -8.73 2.25
CA GLU A 18 -4.18 -10.15 2.24
C GLU A 18 -5.42 -11.01 2.58
N HIS A 19 -6.21 -10.61 3.57
CA HIS A 19 -7.33 -11.40 4.04
C HIS A 19 -8.56 -11.35 3.12
N PHE A 20 -8.89 -10.17 2.58
CA PHE A 20 -10.09 -9.95 1.77
C PHE A 20 -9.83 -9.77 0.28
N GLY A 21 -8.58 -9.56 -0.12
CA GLY A 21 -8.21 -9.35 -1.51
C GLY A 21 -8.12 -10.64 -2.32
N VAL A 22 -7.80 -10.46 -3.60
CA VAL A 22 -7.47 -11.56 -4.52
C VAL A 22 -5.99 -11.55 -4.83
N VAL A 23 -5.39 -12.72 -5.01
CA VAL A 23 -3.99 -12.82 -5.44
C VAL A 23 -3.81 -12.08 -6.78
N ALA A 24 -2.76 -11.27 -6.86
CA ALA A 24 -2.45 -10.47 -8.04
C ALA A 24 -0.94 -10.42 -8.28
N ASP A 25 -0.56 -10.51 -9.55
CA ASP A 25 0.81 -10.21 -9.99
C ASP A 25 1.02 -8.70 -9.97
N THR A 26 2.13 -8.27 -9.38
CA THR A 26 2.54 -6.86 -9.35
C THR A 26 3.96 -6.71 -9.89
N PRO A 27 4.38 -5.50 -10.28
CA PRO A 27 5.77 -5.24 -10.66
C PRO A 27 6.81 -5.59 -9.58
N TYR A 28 6.37 -5.78 -8.33
CA TYR A 28 7.22 -6.03 -7.17
C TYR A 28 7.14 -7.47 -6.66
N GLY A 29 6.42 -8.34 -7.37
CA GLY A 29 6.22 -9.76 -7.03
C GLY A 29 4.74 -10.14 -6.91
N CYS A 30 4.48 -11.33 -6.36
CA CYS A 30 3.12 -11.76 -6.04
C CYS A 30 2.61 -11.00 -4.82
N GLY A 31 1.39 -10.49 -4.91
CA GLY A 31 0.74 -9.76 -3.84
C GLY A 31 -0.75 -10.01 -3.83
N TYR A 32 -1.48 -9.05 -3.27
CA TYR A 32 -2.92 -9.08 -3.16
C TYR A 32 -3.51 -7.78 -3.67
N ARG A 33 -4.67 -7.85 -4.30
CA ARG A 33 -5.44 -6.69 -4.75
C ARG A 33 -6.80 -6.68 -4.08
N LEU A 34 -7.14 -5.56 -3.47
CA LEU A 34 -8.45 -5.30 -2.89
C LEU A 34 -8.94 -3.96 -3.42
N GLN A 35 -10.04 -3.98 -4.17
CA GLN A 35 -10.52 -2.82 -4.94
C GLN A 35 -9.42 -2.35 -5.91
N ASP A 36 -9.09 -1.06 -5.90
CA ASP A 36 -8.05 -0.45 -6.75
C ASP A 36 -6.66 -0.43 -6.07
N LEU A 37 -6.54 -0.99 -4.85
CA LEU A 37 -5.28 -1.07 -4.13
C LEU A 37 -4.63 -2.43 -4.37
N SER A 38 -3.41 -2.43 -4.91
CA SER A 38 -2.54 -3.60 -4.93
C SER A 38 -1.48 -3.47 -3.85
N VAL A 39 -1.23 -4.53 -3.10
CA VAL A 39 -0.18 -4.59 -2.08
C VAL A 39 0.72 -5.78 -2.34
N ALA A 40 2.03 -5.57 -2.35
CA ALA A 40 3.01 -6.61 -2.58
C ALA A 40 4.18 -6.52 -1.60
N VAL A 41 4.78 -7.66 -1.30
CA VAL A 41 6.01 -7.73 -0.50
C VAL A 41 7.17 -7.98 -1.46
N SER A 42 8.30 -7.31 -1.25
CA SER A 42 9.50 -7.54 -2.05
C SER A 42 9.92 -9.01 -1.99
N PHE A 43 10.54 -9.50 -3.05
CA PHE A 43 11.12 -10.86 -3.09
C PHE A 43 12.08 -11.18 -1.95
N PHE A 44 12.68 -10.16 -1.33
CA PHE A 44 13.59 -10.31 -0.19
C PHE A 44 12.91 -10.04 1.16
N GLY A 45 11.60 -9.74 1.20
CA GLY A 45 10.84 -9.51 2.42
C GLY A 45 11.08 -8.17 3.11
N HIS A 46 11.95 -7.30 2.58
CA HIS A 46 12.37 -6.05 3.26
C HIS A 46 11.42 -4.86 3.08
N HIS A 47 10.53 -4.90 2.09
CA HIS A 47 9.66 -3.78 1.75
C HIS A 47 8.25 -4.25 1.44
N VAL A 48 7.26 -3.46 1.84
CA VAL A 48 5.87 -3.59 1.41
C VAL A 48 5.51 -2.42 0.51
N TYR A 49 4.96 -2.72 -0.66
CA TYR A 49 4.59 -1.77 -1.70
C TYR A 49 3.07 -1.67 -1.75
N PHE A 50 2.56 -0.45 -1.73
CA PHE A 50 1.14 -0.12 -1.90
C PHE A 50 1.00 0.67 -3.20
N ILE A 51 0.14 0.19 -4.10
CA ILE A 51 0.13 0.61 -5.51
C ILE A 51 -1.30 0.92 -5.91
N ALA A 52 -1.51 2.07 -6.53
CA ALA A 52 -2.74 2.45 -7.20
C ALA A 52 -2.40 3.35 -8.39
N GLY A 53 -2.83 2.96 -9.60
CA GLY A 53 -2.47 3.68 -10.83
C GLY A 53 -0.96 3.78 -11.04
N ASP A 54 -0.44 5.00 -11.17
CA ASP A 54 1.00 5.28 -11.32
C ASP A 54 1.76 5.49 -10.00
N ALA A 55 1.02 5.56 -8.88
CA ALA A 55 1.54 5.85 -7.56
C ALA A 55 1.97 4.60 -6.80
N VAL A 56 3.07 4.75 -6.06
CA VAL A 56 3.64 3.68 -5.24
C VAL A 56 4.12 4.26 -3.92
N LEU A 57 3.62 3.68 -2.82
CA LEU A 57 4.05 3.97 -1.47
C LEU A 57 4.78 2.76 -0.90
N VAL A 58 5.94 3.00 -0.28
CA VAL A 58 6.82 1.97 0.24
C VAL A 58 6.89 2.08 1.75
N LEU A 59 6.65 0.96 2.43
CA LEU A 59 6.98 0.74 3.84
C LEU A 59 8.26 -0.11 3.90
N SER A 60 9.34 0.45 4.46
CA SER A 60 10.59 -0.29 4.69
C SER A 60 10.54 -1.17 5.94
N GLU A 61 11.47 -2.11 6.03
CA GLU A 61 11.71 -2.93 7.22
C GLU A 61 11.94 -2.11 8.49
N THR A 62 12.51 -0.91 8.36
CA THR A 62 12.74 0.04 9.46
C THR A 62 11.49 0.82 9.87
N GLY A 63 10.36 0.59 9.19
CA GLY A 63 9.10 1.29 9.42
C GLY A 63 9.02 2.66 8.76
N ALA A 64 9.98 3.03 7.92
CA ALA A 64 9.95 4.30 7.18
C ALA A 64 8.97 4.22 6.01
N VAL A 65 8.19 5.28 5.84
CA VAL A 65 7.16 5.38 4.79
C VAL A 65 7.58 6.44 3.80
N ARG A 66 7.62 6.11 2.51
CA ARG A 66 7.97 7.05 1.45
C ARG A 66 7.27 6.74 0.13
N PRO A 67 6.90 7.75 -0.67
CA PRO A 67 6.52 7.53 -2.06
C PRO A 67 7.75 7.13 -2.86
N GLU A 68 7.66 6.07 -3.67
CA GLU A 68 8.73 5.68 -4.60
C GLU A 68 8.79 6.64 -5.80
N ARG A 69 7.64 7.17 -6.20
CA ARG A 69 7.49 8.17 -7.26
C ARG A 69 6.83 9.42 -6.68
N PRO A 70 7.61 10.36 -6.09
CA PRO A 70 7.05 11.54 -5.43
C PRO A 70 6.22 12.46 -6.34
N GLN A 71 6.41 12.36 -7.66
CA GLN A 71 5.73 13.17 -8.67
C GLN A 71 4.56 12.45 -9.37
N ALA A 72 4.27 11.18 -8.99
CA ALA A 72 3.15 10.43 -9.54
C ALA A 72 1.83 11.19 -9.33
N ALA A 73 0.99 11.23 -10.37
CA ALA A 73 -0.26 11.98 -10.35
C ALA A 73 -1.25 11.36 -9.34
N ASP A 74 -1.21 10.05 -9.20
CA ASP A 74 -2.15 9.29 -8.38
C ASP A 74 -1.74 9.22 -6.89
N ASN A 75 -0.68 9.93 -6.47
CA ASN A 75 -0.20 9.86 -5.08
C ASN A 75 -1.29 10.24 -4.08
N GLN A 76 -2.06 11.28 -4.37
CA GLN A 76 -3.17 11.70 -3.52
C GLN A 76 -4.26 10.61 -3.45
N TYR A 77 -4.59 10.03 -4.60
CA TYR A 77 -5.59 8.97 -4.71
C TYR A 77 -5.18 7.72 -3.93
N LEU A 78 -3.91 7.31 -4.03
CA LEU A 78 -3.37 6.18 -3.25
C LEU A 78 -3.52 6.41 -1.74
N LEU A 79 -3.21 7.61 -1.25
CA LEU A 79 -3.33 7.93 0.18
C LEU A 79 -4.78 7.92 0.65
N GLU A 80 -5.69 8.46 -0.16
CA GLU A 80 -7.13 8.43 0.13
C GLU A 80 -7.68 7.00 0.15
N LEU A 81 -7.23 6.15 -0.79
CA LEU A 81 -7.64 4.76 -0.87
C LEU A 81 -7.18 3.95 0.36
N ILE A 82 -5.95 4.15 0.80
CA ILE A 82 -5.42 3.56 2.05
C ILE A 82 -6.27 3.97 3.26
N ASP A 83 -6.61 5.26 3.36
CA ASP A 83 -7.44 5.78 4.44
C ASP A 83 -8.87 5.20 4.42
N GLN A 84 -9.46 5.08 3.24
CA GLN A 84 -10.80 4.51 3.06
C GLN A 84 -10.84 3.04 3.47
N LEU A 85 -9.86 2.25 3.06
CA LEU A 85 -9.75 0.84 3.43
C LEU A 85 -9.52 0.68 4.94
N ASP A 86 -8.62 1.46 5.53
CA ASP A 86 -8.38 1.42 6.98
C ASP A 86 -9.67 1.73 7.77
N ARG A 87 -10.40 2.78 7.39
CA ARG A 87 -11.68 3.13 8.05
C ARG A 87 -12.77 2.09 7.85
N ARG A 88 -12.80 1.42 6.70
CA ARG A 88 -13.86 0.46 6.39
C ARG A 88 -13.69 -0.86 7.14
N TYR A 89 -12.45 -1.28 7.37
CA TYR A 89 -12.16 -2.62 7.89
C TYR A 89 -11.50 -2.64 9.27
N ASN A 90 -10.91 -1.52 9.72
CA ASN A 90 -10.10 -1.46 10.95
C ASN A 90 -10.53 -0.32 11.91
N ALA A 91 -11.69 0.30 11.69
CA ALA A 91 -12.28 1.30 12.58
C ALA A 91 -13.06 0.67 13.74
#